data_AF-A0A7C6I9C8-F1
#
_entry.id   AF-A0A7C6I9C8-F1
#
_cell.length_a   1.000
_cell.length_b   1.000
_cell.length_c   1.000
_cell.angle_alpha   90.00
_cell.angle_beta   90.00
_cell.angle_gamma   90.00
#
_symmetry.space_group_name_H-M   'P 1'
#
loop_
_entity.id
_entity.type
_entity.pdbx_description
1 polymer ?
#
loop_
_entity_poly.entity_id
_entity_poly.type
_entity_poly.pdbx_seq_one_letter_code
_entity_poly.pdbx_strand_id
1 'polypeptide(L)'
;PAYLEDISEIHRLEPYVYAQMVAGKTARRHGEAKNSWLTGTAAWNFVALSQWICGIRAEHEGLRVEPRLPSHVKNATITRVYRGCKYVIEVENKKPEGDIVVSVVSGDVTVDGTLVSPGKADVVLKVVVG
;
A
#
# COMPACT_ATOMS: atom_id res chain seq x y z
N PRO A 1 -10.81 8.10 7.37
CA PRO A 1 -9.37 8.00 7.05
C PRO A 1 -8.58 8.32 8.31
N ALA A 2 -7.40 7.74 8.51
CA ALA A 2 -6.40 8.42 9.35
C ALA A 2 -5.82 9.56 8.50
N TYR A 3 -5.59 10.74 9.08
CA TYR A 3 -5.35 12.04 8.45
C TYR A 3 -6.63 12.83 8.12
N LEU A 4 -7.24 13.44 9.14
CA LEU A 4 -8.46 14.24 9.03
C LEU A 4 -8.41 15.56 9.83
N GLU A 5 -7.21 16.09 10.10
CA GLU A 5 -7.03 17.29 10.94
C GLU A 5 -7.81 18.52 10.40
N ASP A 6 -7.76 18.72 9.09
CA ASP A 6 -8.43 19.84 8.41
C ASP A 6 -9.97 19.82 8.59
N ILE A 7 -10.54 18.67 8.95
CA ILE A 7 -11.97 18.50 9.21
C ILE A 7 -12.25 17.92 10.61
N SER A 8 -11.32 18.08 11.57
CA SER A 8 -11.44 17.53 12.94
C SER A 8 -12.76 17.94 13.61
N GLU A 9 -13.24 19.17 13.40
CA GLU A 9 -14.53 19.64 13.94
C GLU A 9 -15.75 18.88 13.41
N ILE A 10 -15.67 18.38 12.17
CA ILE A 10 -16.70 17.51 11.58
C ILE A 10 -16.49 16.07 12.06
N HIS A 11 -15.25 15.58 12.07
CA HIS A 11 -14.92 14.18 12.38
C HIS A 11 -15.13 13.84 13.86
N ARG A 12 -14.88 14.80 14.76
CA ARG A 12 -15.01 14.74 16.24
C ARG A 12 -14.06 13.80 16.99
N LEU A 13 -13.39 12.88 16.32
CA LEU A 13 -12.48 11.91 16.94
C LEU A 13 -11.03 12.12 16.47
N GLU A 14 -10.11 11.32 16.99
CA GLU A 14 -8.67 11.44 16.77
C GLU A 14 -8.30 11.43 15.27
N PRO A 15 -7.59 12.45 14.77
CA PRO A 15 -7.35 12.65 13.34
C PRO A 15 -6.25 11.74 12.76
N TYR A 16 -5.65 10.88 13.58
CA TYR A 16 -4.50 10.04 13.22
C TYR A 16 -4.78 8.53 13.35
N VAL A 17 -5.98 8.14 13.77
CA VAL A 17 -6.42 6.73 13.78
C VAL A 17 -7.74 6.55 13.05
N TYR A 18 -8.05 5.32 12.66
CA TYR A 18 -9.35 4.99 12.08
C TYR A 18 -10.42 4.85 13.18
N ALA A 19 -11.66 5.17 12.80
CA ALA A 19 -12.86 4.85 13.55
C ALA A 19 -13.67 3.73 12.87
N GLN A 20 -14.51 3.06 13.63
CA GLN A 20 -15.38 1.99 13.13
C GLN A 20 -16.49 2.54 12.21
N MET A 21 -17.03 3.72 12.51
CA MET A 21 -18.16 4.29 11.77
C MET A 21 -18.04 5.80 11.62
N VAL A 22 -18.45 6.30 10.45
CA VAL A 22 -18.68 7.72 10.16
C VAL A 22 -20.13 7.86 9.70
N ALA A 23 -20.85 8.83 10.27
CA ALA A 23 -22.26 9.02 9.97
C ALA A 23 -22.49 9.30 8.47
N GLY A 24 -23.33 8.47 7.84
CA GLY A 24 -23.62 8.53 6.41
C GLY A 24 -24.47 9.74 6.01
N LYS A 25 -24.64 9.92 4.69
CA LYS A 25 -25.29 11.10 4.07
C LYS A 25 -26.74 11.38 4.50
N THR A 26 -27.44 10.39 5.05
CA THR A 26 -28.83 10.52 5.51
C THR A 26 -28.94 10.94 6.98
N ALA A 27 -27.82 10.97 7.72
CA ALA A 27 -27.80 11.37 9.11
C ALA A 27 -27.66 12.89 9.25
N ARG A 28 -28.39 13.48 10.21
CA ARG A 28 -28.25 14.92 10.56
C ARG A 28 -26.79 15.31 10.91
N ARG A 29 -26.03 14.36 11.44
CA ARG A 29 -24.63 14.51 11.87
C ARG A 29 -23.65 13.93 10.84
N HIS A 30 -23.93 14.06 9.55
CA HIS A 30 -23.08 13.52 8.49
C HIS A 30 -21.60 13.91 8.69
N GLY A 31 -20.70 12.94 8.59
CA GLY A 31 -19.26 13.15 8.78
C GLY A 31 -18.74 12.92 10.21
N GLU A 32 -19.60 12.95 11.24
CA GLU A 32 -19.19 12.66 12.62
C GLU A 32 -18.86 11.17 12.80
N ALA A 33 -17.67 10.88 13.35
CA ALA A 33 -17.22 9.53 13.63
C ALA A 33 -17.61 9.03 15.03
N LYS A 34 -17.66 7.70 15.18
CA LYS A 34 -17.90 6.99 16.45
C LYS A 34 -17.02 5.74 16.54
N ASN A 35 -16.74 5.32 17.77
CA ASN A 35 -15.97 4.12 18.09
C ASN A 35 -14.57 4.16 17.45
N SER A 36 -13.73 5.10 17.89
CA SER A 36 -12.32 5.19 17.46
C SER A 36 -11.48 4.03 17.98
N TRP A 37 -10.26 3.90 17.42
CA TRP A 37 -9.22 2.94 17.80
C TRP A 37 -9.51 1.47 17.51
N LEU A 38 -10.46 0.87 18.23
CA LEU A 38 -10.64 -0.57 18.29
C LEU A 38 -11.54 -1.06 17.16
N THR A 39 -10.97 -1.08 15.95
CA THR A 39 -11.68 -1.49 14.74
C THR A 39 -10.79 -2.26 13.78
N GLY A 40 -11.37 -3.28 13.12
CA GLY A 40 -10.74 -3.99 12.01
C GLY A 40 -10.45 -3.09 10.80
N THR A 41 -11.03 -1.87 10.74
CA THR A 41 -10.73 -0.86 9.72
C THR A 41 -9.22 -0.62 9.62
N ALA A 42 -8.48 -0.61 10.73
CA ALA A 42 -7.03 -0.41 10.72
C ALA A 42 -6.32 -1.54 9.97
N ALA A 43 -6.59 -2.80 10.30
CA ALA A 43 -5.98 -3.96 9.66
C ALA A 43 -6.33 -4.02 8.16
N TRP A 44 -7.60 -3.83 7.81
CA TRP A 44 -8.04 -3.87 6.41
C TRP A 44 -7.53 -2.71 5.57
N ASN A 45 -7.39 -1.51 6.13
CA ASN A 45 -6.76 -0.39 5.42
C ASN A 45 -5.27 -0.64 5.21
N PHE A 46 -4.57 -1.22 6.19
CA PHE A 46 -3.17 -1.58 6.01
C PHE A 46 -3.00 -2.62 4.89
N VAL A 47 -3.85 -3.67 4.85
CA VAL A 47 -3.86 -4.65 3.76
C VAL A 47 -4.17 -3.97 2.41
N ALA A 48 -5.20 -3.13 2.34
CA ALA A 48 -5.55 -2.44 1.10
C ALA A 48 -4.39 -1.56 0.60
N LEU A 49 -3.83 -0.73 1.48
CA LEU A 49 -2.74 0.18 1.15
C LEU A 49 -1.46 -0.57 0.80
N SER A 50 -0.91 -1.37 1.72
CA SER A 50 0.43 -1.93 1.55
C SER A 50 0.48 -3.02 0.48
N GLN A 51 -0.60 -3.79 0.33
CA GLN A 51 -0.59 -4.99 -0.48
C GLN A 51 -1.37 -4.85 -1.80
N TRP A 52 -2.39 -4.00 -1.90
CA TRP A 52 -3.16 -3.81 -3.16
C TRP A 52 -2.85 -2.49 -3.85
N ILE A 53 -2.66 -1.38 -3.13
CA ILE A 53 -2.34 -0.07 -3.73
C ILE A 53 -0.82 0.04 -3.98
N CYS A 54 -0.01 -0.12 -2.92
CA CYS A 54 1.45 -0.25 -3.05
C CYS A 54 1.83 -1.57 -3.74
N GLY A 55 0.93 -2.57 -3.73
CA GLY A 55 1.06 -3.76 -4.56
C GLY A 55 2.07 -4.80 -4.08
N ILE A 56 2.51 -4.75 -2.83
CA ILE A 56 3.56 -5.65 -2.31
C ILE A 56 2.93 -6.75 -1.46
N ARG A 57 2.80 -7.95 -2.03
CA ARG A 57 2.15 -9.12 -1.38
C ARG A 57 3.10 -10.28 -1.20
N ALA A 58 3.08 -10.86 0.00
CA ALA A 58 3.65 -12.18 0.19
C ALA A 58 2.71 -13.24 -0.43
N GLU A 59 3.27 -14.10 -1.27
CA GLU A 59 2.63 -15.31 -1.80
C GLU A 59 3.43 -16.55 -1.37
N HIS A 60 2.88 -17.74 -1.57
CA HIS A 60 3.54 -18.99 -1.18
C HIS A 60 4.90 -19.15 -1.87
N GLU A 61 4.97 -18.86 -3.17
CA GLU A 61 6.17 -19.04 -3.99
C GLU A 61 7.08 -17.80 -4.06
N GLY A 62 6.68 -16.65 -3.52
CA GLY A 62 7.45 -15.44 -3.71
C GLY A 62 6.85 -14.17 -3.12
N LEU A 63 7.38 -13.04 -3.54
CA LEU A 63 6.86 -11.71 -3.28
C LEU A 63 6.29 -11.15 -4.57
N ARG A 64 4.97 -10.97 -4.62
CA ARG A 64 4.27 -10.28 -5.71
C ARG A 64 4.54 -8.79 -5.61
N VAL A 65 4.98 -8.20 -6.72
CA VAL A 65 5.30 -6.78 -6.87
C VAL A 65 4.42 -6.19 -7.98
N GLU A 66 3.25 -5.72 -7.60
CA GLU A 66 2.21 -5.26 -8.53
C GLU A 66 1.60 -3.90 -8.10
N PRO A 67 2.37 -2.80 -8.12
CA PRO A 67 1.90 -1.49 -7.66
C PRO A 67 0.79 -0.93 -8.55
N ARG A 68 -0.28 -0.42 -7.91
CA ARG A 68 -1.40 0.29 -8.54
C ARG A 68 -1.56 1.66 -7.92
N LEU A 69 -0.48 2.45 -8.00
CA LEU A 69 -0.41 3.77 -7.39
C LEU A 69 -1.28 4.78 -8.15
N PRO A 70 -1.93 5.74 -7.46
CA PRO A 70 -2.66 6.82 -8.10
C PRO A 70 -1.79 7.61 -9.09
N SER A 71 -2.42 8.16 -10.13
CA SER A 71 -1.71 8.88 -11.22
C SER A 71 -0.87 10.07 -10.78
N HIS A 72 -1.15 10.66 -9.61
CA HIS A 72 -0.37 11.76 -9.03
C HIS A 72 0.92 11.29 -8.34
N VAL A 73 1.04 10.02 -7.96
CA VAL A 73 2.26 9.44 -7.41
C VAL A 73 3.10 8.90 -8.56
N LYS A 74 4.01 9.73 -9.07
CA LYS A 74 4.86 9.38 -10.23
C LYS A 74 6.03 8.47 -9.91
N ASN A 75 6.61 8.63 -8.73
CA ASN A 75 7.73 7.82 -8.27
C ASN A 75 7.49 7.43 -6.82
N ALA A 76 7.88 6.21 -6.45
CA ALA A 76 7.84 5.74 -5.07
C ALA A 76 8.98 4.76 -4.80
N THR A 77 9.49 4.75 -3.58
CA THR A 77 10.42 3.72 -3.11
C THR A 77 9.77 2.98 -1.95
N ILE A 78 9.57 1.67 -2.11
CA ILE A 78 8.98 0.83 -1.09
C ILE A 78 10.05 -0.12 -0.56
N THR A 79 10.26 -0.11 0.75
CA THR A 79 11.16 -1.06 1.41
C THR A 79 10.34 -2.12 2.14
N ARG A 80 10.62 -3.40 1.85
CA ARG A 80 9.95 -4.54 2.48
C ARG A 80 10.96 -5.56 2.94
N VAL A 81 10.94 -5.90 4.23
CA VAL A 81 11.61 -7.10 4.73
C VAL A 81 10.69 -8.29 4.51
N TYR A 82 11.17 -9.29 3.78
CA TYR A 82 10.45 -10.51 3.45
C TYR A 82 11.38 -11.71 3.55
N ARG A 83 10.99 -12.72 4.34
CA ARG A 83 11.77 -13.95 4.60
C ARG A 83 13.25 -13.69 4.93
N GLY A 84 13.52 -12.67 5.75
CA GLY A 84 14.87 -12.33 6.20
C GLY A 84 15.68 -11.45 5.25
N CYS A 85 15.17 -11.12 4.05
CA CYS A 85 15.86 -10.27 3.08
C CYS A 85 15.15 -8.91 2.95
N LYS A 86 15.92 -7.83 2.76
CA LYS A 86 15.38 -6.51 2.47
C LYS A 86 15.23 -6.33 0.96
N TYR A 87 14.02 -6.00 0.53
CA TYR A 87 13.68 -5.64 -0.84
C TYR A 87 13.52 -4.12 -0.90
N VAL A 88 14.30 -3.47 -1.74
CA VAL A 88 14.14 -2.05 -2.11
C VAL A 88 13.50 -2.01 -3.50
N ILE A 89 12.31 -1.45 -3.58
CA ILE A 89 11.46 -1.51 -4.78
C ILE A 89 11.25 -0.08 -5.26
N GLU A 90 11.90 0.28 -6.36
CA GLU A 90 11.81 1.60 -6.99
C GLU A 90 10.73 1.55 -8.08
N VAL A 91 9.64 2.28 -7.86
CA VAL A 91 8.47 2.31 -8.76
C VAL A 91 8.46 3.61 -9.55
N GLU A 92 8.40 3.49 -10.89
CA GLU A 92 8.09 4.56 -11.84
C GLU A 92 6.68 4.34 -12.39
N ASN A 93 5.73 5.20 -11.99
CA ASN A 93 4.32 5.11 -12.36
C ASN A 93 3.99 6.09 -13.48
N LYS A 94 4.05 5.61 -14.73
CA LYS A 94 3.68 6.36 -15.93
C LYS A 94 2.17 6.35 -16.15
N LYS A 95 1.55 5.16 -16.04
CA LYS A 95 0.13 4.93 -16.29
C LYS A 95 -0.42 3.90 -15.29
N PRO A 96 -1.26 4.28 -14.30
CA PRO A 96 -1.72 3.37 -13.24
C PRO A 96 -2.39 2.06 -13.71
N GLU A 97 -3.12 2.14 -14.82
CA GLU A 97 -3.80 1.04 -15.48
C GLU A 97 -2.93 0.28 -16.51
N GLY A 98 -1.67 0.70 -16.68
CA GLY A 98 -0.72 0.10 -17.61
C GLY A 98 -0.21 -1.27 -17.16
N ASP A 99 0.60 -1.87 -18.02
CA ASP A 99 1.30 -3.12 -17.73
C ASP A 99 2.43 -2.86 -16.72
N ILE A 100 2.85 -3.92 -16.03
CA ILE A 100 3.86 -3.84 -14.98
C ILE A 100 5.07 -4.66 -15.41
N VAL A 101 6.21 -3.99 -15.45
CA VAL A 101 7.51 -4.61 -15.74
C VAL A 101 8.37 -4.53 -14.49
N VAL A 102 8.81 -5.67 -13.98
CA VAL A 102 9.70 -5.79 -12.82
C VAL A 102 11.07 -6.25 -13.28
N SER A 103 12.10 -5.46 -12.97
CA SER A 103 13.50 -5.73 -13.32
C SER A 103 14.35 -5.83 -12.06
N VAL A 104 15.25 -6.81 -12.02
CA VAL A 104 16.23 -6.95 -10.94
C VAL A 104 17.41 -6.03 -11.23
N VAL A 105 17.69 -5.12 -10.30
CA VAL A 105 18.86 -4.22 -10.36
C VAL A 105 20.04 -4.87 -9.65
N SER A 106 19.79 -5.49 -8.49
CA SER A 106 20.77 -6.27 -7.74
C SER A 106 20.11 -7.34 -6.89
N GLY A 107 20.83 -8.43 -6.64
CA GLY A 107 20.36 -9.58 -5.88
C GLY A 107 20.15 -10.81 -6.77
N ASP A 108 20.18 -11.98 -6.16
CA ASP A 108 19.99 -13.28 -6.83
C ASP A 108 18.55 -13.73 -6.64
N VAL A 109 17.66 -13.24 -7.52
CA VAL A 109 16.24 -13.61 -7.58
C VAL A 109 15.80 -13.74 -9.04
N THR A 110 14.74 -14.51 -9.24
CA THR A 110 14.05 -14.65 -10.52
C THR A 110 12.72 -13.91 -10.48
N VAL A 111 12.27 -13.47 -11.65
CA VAL A 111 11.00 -12.76 -11.82
C VAL A 111 10.16 -13.51 -12.85
N ASP A 112 8.97 -13.96 -12.44
CA ASP A 112 7.94 -14.54 -13.31
C ASP A 112 6.73 -13.58 -13.36
N GLY A 113 6.65 -12.81 -14.44
CA GLY A 113 5.74 -11.67 -14.56
C GLY A 113 6.01 -10.64 -13.46
N THR A 114 5.13 -10.59 -12.45
CA THR A 114 5.25 -9.72 -11.26
C THR A 114 5.61 -10.49 -9.98
N LEU A 115 5.82 -11.81 -10.06
CA LEU A 115 6.21 -12.64 -8.91
C LEU A 115 7.73 -12.71 -8.81
N VAL A 116 8.27 -12.30 -7.67
CA VAL A 116 9.71 -12.34 -7.39
C VAL A 116 9.99 -13.51 -6.45
N SER A 117 10.95 -14.37 -6.79
CA SER A 117 11.31 -15.48 -5.91
C SER A 117 11.97 -14.99 -4.60
N PRO A 118 11.98 -15.82 -3.53
CA PRO A 118 12.61 -15.47 -2.27
C PRO A 118 14.12 -15.28 -2.44
N GLY A 119 14.63 -14.13 -1.98
CA GLY A 119 16.05 -13.82 -1.99
C GLY A 119 16.80 -14.51 -0.85
N LYS A 120 18.13 -14.52 -0.97
CA LYS A 120 19.06 -14.96 0.08
C LYS A 120 19.89 -13.80 0.66
N ALA A 121 19.80 -12.62 0.05
CA ALA A 121 20.45 -11.38 0.43
C ALA A 121 19.55 -10.20 0.01
N ASP A 122 19.99 -8.97 0.29
CA ASP A 122 19.24 -7.76 -0.09
C ASP A 122 19.06 -7.67 -1.61
N VAL A 123 17.85 -7.27 -2.01
CA VAL A 123 17.41 -7.19 -3.41
C VAL A 123 16.99 -5.77 -3.73
N VAL A 124 17.41 -5.27 -4.89
CA VAL A 124 16.93 -4.00 -5.44
C VAL A 124 16.17 -4.30 -6.72
N LEU A 125 14.94 -3.83 -6.80
CA LEU A 125 14.05 -3.98 -7.94
C LEU A 125 13.71 -2.61 -8.51
N LYS A 126 13.66 -2.53 -9.83
CA LYS A 126 13.06 -1.42 -10.56
C LYS A 126 11.74 -1.88 -11.18
N VAL A 127 10.68 -1.11 -10.97
CA VAL A 127 9.33 -1.43 -11.42
C VAL A 127 8.82 -0.26 -12.25
N VAL A 128 8.36 -0.54 -13.48
CA VAL A 128 7.73 0.45 -14.34
C VAL A 128 6.27 0.05 -14.55
N VAL A 129 5.35 0.97 -14.26
CA VAL A 129 3.91 0.84 -14.52
C VAL A 129 3.57 1.77 -15.69
N GLY A 130 3.29 1.23 -16.87
CA GLY A 130 3.23 2.06 -18.09
C GLY A 130 2.72 1.34 -19.31
#